data_AF-A0A2X2W3Y6-F1
#
_entry.id   AF-A0A2X2W3Y6-F1
#
_cell.length_a   1.000
_cell.length_b   1.000
_cell.length_c   1.000
_cell.angle_alpha   90.00
_cell.angle_beta   90.00
_cell.angle_gamma   90.00
#
_symmetry.space_group_name_H-M   'P 1'
#
loop_
_entity.id
_entity.type
_entity.pdbx_description
1 polymer ?
#
loop_
_entity_poly.entity_id
_entity_poly.type
_entity_poly.pdbx_seq_one_letter_code
_entity_poly.pdbx_strand_id
1 'polypeptide(L)' 'MLTDFEDEAFSQHVDKVMVLSREELGFVLKCGITLRERM' A
#
# COMPACT_ATOMS: atom_id res chain seq x y z
N MET A 1 8.97 -5.26 -15.59
CA MET A 1 9.15 -4.05 -14.77
C MET A 1 7.82 -3.34 -14.76
N LEU A 2 7.29 -2.99 -13.59
CA LEU A 2 6.18 -2.05 -13.48
C LEU A 2 6.74 -0.66 -13.83
N THR A 3 6.32 -0.09 -14.95
CA THR A 3 6.68 1.29 -15.36
C THR A 3 5.67 2.31 -14.88
N ASP A 4 4.48 1.83 -14.51
CA ASP A 4 3.32 2.63 -14.17
C ASP A 4 2.53 1.92 -13.06
N PHE A 5 1.58 2.67 -12.48
CA PHE A 5 0.64 2.13 -11.51
C PHE A 5 -0.30 1.11 -12.17
N GLU A 6 -0.48 -0.05 -11.53
CA GLU A 6 -1.36 -1.12 -11.97
C GLU A 6 -2.43 -1.39 -10.91
N ASP A 7 -3.67 -1.00 -11.21
CA ASP A 7 -4.81 -1.10 -10.29
C ASP A 7 -5.14 -2.54 -9.88
N GLU A 8 -5.00 -3.48 -10.81
CA GLU A 8 -5.26 -4.90 -10.54
C GLU A 8 -4.24 -5.47 -9.56
N ALA A 9 -2.95 -5.21 -9.76
CA ALA A 9 -1.90 -5.63 -8.84
C ALA A 9 -2.09 -5.00 -7.45
N PHE A 10 -2.44 -3.72 -7.39
CA PHE A 10 -2.73 -3.04 -6.13
C PHE A 10 -3.90 -3.71 -5.39
N SER A 11 -5.03 -3.89 -6.08
CA SER A 11 -6.23 -4.53 -5.53
C SER A 11 -6.04 -5.99 -5.15
N GLN A 12 -5.14 -6.71 -5.83
CA GLN A 12 -4.79 -8.09 -5.50
C GLN A 12 -4.01 -8.18 -4.18
N HIS A 13 -3.14 -7.23 -3.88
CA HIS A 13 -2.21 -7.31 -2.75
C HIS A 13 -2.58 -6.45 -1.54
N VAL A 14 -3.17 -5.28 -1.74
CA VAL A 14 -3.54 -4.34 -0.69
C VAL A 14 -4.97 -4.61 -0.23
N ASP A 15 -5.15 -4.75 1.09
CA ASP A 15 -6.44 -4.88 1.76
C ASP A 15 -7.03 -3.50 2.08
N LYS A 16 -6.21 -2.61 2.64
CA LYS A 16 -6.59 -1.23 2.95
C LYS A 16 -5.38 -0.31 3.06
N VAL A 17 -5.63 0.99 2.88
CA VAL A 17 -4.68 2.06 3.14
C VAL A 17 -5.06 2.79 4.41
N MET A 18 -4.09 3.07 5.28
CA MET A 18 -4.24 3.77 6.54
C MET A 18 -3.37 5.02 6.56
N VAL A 19 -3.92 6.15 6.99
CA VAL A 19 -3.14 7.36 7.28
C VAL A 19 -2.58 7.21 8.70
N LEU A 20 -1.26 7.08 8.84
CA LEU A 20 -0.59 6.95 10.13
C LEU A 20 -0.23 8.32 10.70
N SER A 21 0.24 9.23 9.83
CA SER A 21 0.48 10.63 10.16
C SER A 21 0.36 11.49 8.90
N ARG A 22 0.61 12.80 9.03
CA ARG A 22 0.64 13.72 7.87
C ARG A 22 1.68 13.32 6.82
N GLU A 23 2.80 12.74 7.25
CA GLU A 23 3.91 12.35 6.36
C GLU A 23 4.03 10.84 6.20
N GLU A 24 3.05 10.05 6.69
CA GLU A 24 3.18 8.59 6.73
C GLU A 24 1.88 7.85 6.39
N LEU A 25 1.98 6.91 5.46
CA LEU A 25 0.94 5.99 5.05
C LEU A 25 1.30 4.55 5.41
N GLY A 26 0.28 3.76 5.73
CA GLY A 26 0.38 2.32 5.92
C GLY A 26 -0.46 1.58 4.88
N PHE A 27 0.17 0.66 4.13
CA PHE A 27 -0.51 -0.26 3.23
C PHE A 27 -0.62 -1.62 3.91
N VAL A 28 -1.83 -1.99 4.32
CA VAL A 28 -2.09 -3.31 4.90
C VAL A 28 -2.25 -4.30 3.75
N LEU A 29 -1.36 -5.29 3.69
CA LEU A 29 -1.39 -6.33 2.68
C LEU A 29 -2.26 -7.51 3.13
N LYS A 30 -2.88 -8.20 2.18
CA LYS A 30 -3.71 -9.38 2.46
C LYS A 30 -2.94 -10.55 3.11
N CYS A 31 -1.61 -10.55 3.01
CA CYS A 31 -0.74 -11.51 3.69
C CYS A 31 -0.48 -11.17 5.17
N GLY A 32 -1.07 -10.10 5.71
CA GLY A 32 -0.95 -9.71 7.12
C GLY A 32 0.23 -8.79 7.44
N ILE A 33 1.04 -8.43 6.43
CA ILE A 33 2.14 -7.46 6.57
C ILE A 33 1.60 -6.04 6.34
N THR A 34 2.13 -5.05 7.05
CA THR A 34 1.87 -3.63 6.77
C THR A 34 3.15 -2.97 6.27
N LEU A 35 3.12 -2.45 5.04
CA LEU A 35 4.18 -1.61 4.51
C LEU A 35 3.95 -0.18 4.98
N ARG A 36 5.01 0.48 5.45
CA ARG A 36 4.97 1.88 5.89
C ARG A 36 5.77 2.71 4.91
N GLU A 37 5.13 3.71 4.34
CA GLU A 37 5.75 4.64 3.40
C GLU A 37 5.72 6.04 3.99
N ARG A 38 6.88 6.69 3.92
CA ARG A 38 7.04 8.08 4.34
C ARG A 38 7.15 8.96 3.10
N MET A 39 6.37 10.04 3.08
CA MET A 39 6.45 11.08 2.04
C MET A 39 7.67 11.98 2.21
#